data_AF-A0A0N1IQ85-F1
#
_entry.id   AF-A0A0N1IQ85-F1
#
_cell.length_a   1.000
_cell.length_b   1.000
_cell.length_c   1.000
_cell.angle_alpha   90.00
_cell.angle_beta   90.00
_cell.angle_gamma   90.00
#
_symmetry.space_group_name_H-M   'P 1'
#
loop_
_entity.id
_entity.type
_entity.pdbx_description
1 polymer ?
#
loop_
_entity_poly.entity_id
_entity_poly.type
_entity_poly.pdbx_seq_one_letter_code
_entity_poly.pdbx_strand_id
1 'polypeptide(L)'
;MAAARGLKTLQVVALILFVRILSVLFVQTWYVPDEYWQSLEVAHKQVFGYGALTWEWQKGIRSYLYPSLFAALYAVLKFTGLDSPEAVVLVPRLFQAVISTAADYSFYKWTGGRKWALFLILTPSFWFYTSGRTLLQTMETCLVAIALSVYPFKDGALARYEKENNKWVWLACISTFLRPTSAPIWLVLALYNINTTNQGKLKLLAGTYLPIGFIPHKEFRFVLPLLPILLYLAQNVIVPWSRKAKAWKLYLVATVLLLGNAVPAIYLGQTHQKGTVQVMPLLREAIGSNNRSSILFMMPCHSTPLYSHLHLNITTRYLHCDPPSPGETYESEAFYNNPQRWWRQEYSARQTPSLIVMFDVLRGRVENLLQGYKLIYEVPHTQYPEGEVGEKVLVFQKNVQMKQTDEAI
;
A
#
# COMPACT_ATOMS: atom_id res chain seq x y z
N MET A 1 -11.00 -3.89 44.82
CA MET A 1 -11.73 -4.84 43.94
C MET A 1 -12.08 -4.31 42.53
N ALA A 2 -11.74 -3.07 42.14
CA ALA A 2 -12.06 -2.53 40.81
C ALA A 2 -10.98 -2.75 39.72
N ALA A 3 -9.78 -3.23 40.06
CA ALA A 3 -8.64 -3.34 39.15
C ALA A 3 -8.57 -4.65 38.32
N ALA A 4 -9.55 -5.56 38.46
CA ALA A 4 -9.51 -6.90 37.88
C ALA A 4 -10.53 -7.13 36.73
N ARG A 5 -11.23 -6.11 36.25
CA ARG A 5 -12.05 -6.26 35.04
C ARG A 5 -11.13 -6.14 33.82
N GLY A 6 -10.97 -7.24 33.08
CA GLY A 6 -10.33 -7.22 31.76
C GLY A 6 -10.98 -6.20 30.83
N LEU A 7 -10.26 -5.74 29.81
CA LEU A 7 -10.82 -4.84 28.81
C LEU A 7 -12.03 -5.51 28.15
N LYS A 8 -13.15 -4.80 28.08
CA LYS A 8 -14.33 -5.29 27.35
C LYS A 8 -13.98 -5.38 25.86
N THR A 9 -14.55 -6.35 25.16
CA THR A 9 -14.40 -6.52 23.71
C THR A 9 -14.54 -5.21 22.93
N LEU A 10 -15.60 -4.44 23.22
CA LEU A 10 -15.85 -3.17 22.54
C LEU A 10 -14.73 -2.13 22.79
N GLN A 11 -14.15 -2.09 23.99
CA GLN A 11 -13.05 -1.18 24.31
C GLN A 11 -11.79 -1.54 23.53
N VAL A 12 -11.50 -2.84 23.38
CA VAL A 12 -10.35 -3.31 22.61
C VAL A 12 -10.52 -2.98 21.13
N VAL A 13 -11.67 -3.32 20.55
CA VAL A 13 -11.95 -3.03 19.13
C VAL A 13 -11.92 -1.52 18.87
N ALA A 14 -12.54 -0.71 19.72
CA ALA A 14 -12.52 0.75 19.59
C ALA A 14 -11.10 1.34 19.68
N LEU A 15 -10.26 0.84 20.59
CA LEU A 15 -8.86 1.27 20.70
C LEU A 15 -8.06 0.91 19.45
N ILE A 16 -8.18 -0.33 18.96
CA ILE A 16 -7.49 -0.76 17.74
C ILE A 16 -7.94 0.10 16.56
N LEU A 17 -9.25 0.24 16.36
CA LEU A 17 -9.81 1.04 15.28
C LEU A 17 -9.33 2.48 15.33
N PHE A 18 -9.32 3.10 16.52
CA PHE A 18 -8.80 4.45 16.72
C PHE A 18 -7.35 4.56 16.25
N VAL A 19 -6.47 3.63 16.64
CA VAL A 19 -5.06 3.64 16.20
C VAL A 19 -4.93 3.45 14.69
N ARG A 20 -5.76 2.61 14.07
CA ARG A 20 -5.71 2.36 12.61
C ARG A 20 -6.22 3.54 11.80
N ILE A 21 -7.30 4.19 12.24
CA ILE A 21 -7.79 5.45 11.66
C ILE A 21 -6.73 6.55 11.84
N LEU A 22 -6.14 6.67 13.03
CA LEU A 22 -5.04 7.61 13.26
C LEU A 22 -3.90 7.36 12.28
N SER A 23 -3.54 6.12 12.00
CA SER A 23 -2.50 5.80 11.02
C SER A 23 -2.88 6.23 9.60
N VAL A 24 -4.14 6.09 9.19
CA VAL A 24 -4.62 6.55 7.87
C VAL A 24 -4.49 8.07 7.75
N LEU A 25 -4.92 8.81 8.77
CA LEU A 25 -4.87 10.28 8.76
C LEU A 25 -3.44 10.81 8.92
N PHE A 26 -2.61 10.10 9.68
CA PHE A 26 -1.24 10.48 9.97
C PHE A 26 -0.26 10.09 8.85
N VAL A 27 -0.50 9.04 8.07
CA VAL A 27 0.45 8.65 7.01
C VAL A 27 0.09 9.40 5.72
N GLN A 28 0.96 10.34 5.31
CA GLN A 28 0.76 11.25 4.18
C GLN A 28 1.91 11.18 3.16
N THR A 29 2.61 10.04 3.12
CA THR A 29 3.83 9.84 2.33
C THR A 29 3.68 8.76 1.28
N TRP A 30 4.56 8.76 0.29
CA TRP A 30 4.71 7.67 -0.67
C TRP A 30 5.49 6.49 -0.06
N TYR A 31 5.18 5.27 -0.50
CA TYR A 31 5.95 4.08 -0.12
C TYR A 31 6.41 3.28 -1.32
N VAL A 32 5.46 2.69 -2.07
CA VAL A 32 5.77 1.88 -3.26
C VAL A 32 4.73 2.10 -4.35
N PRO A 33 5.13 1.99 -5.63
CA PRO A 33 4.21 2.05 -6.78
C PRO A 33 2.98 1.15 -6.68
N ASP A 34 3.16 -0.08 -6.17
CA ASP A 34 2.11 -1.09 -6.06
C ASP A 34 0.90 -0.64 -5.23
N GLU A 35 1.07 0.32 -4.32
CA GLU A 35 -0.02 0.88 -3.52
C GLU A 35 -1.10 1.56 -4.36
N TYR A 36 -0.74 2.05 -5.55
CA TYR A 36 -1.61 2.81 -6.42
C TYR A 36 -1.77 2.11 -7.77
N TRP A 37 -0.66 1.78 -8.43
CA TRP A 37 -0.64 1.30 -9.81
C TRP A 37 -1.11 -0.15 -9.97
N GLN A 38 -1.10 -0.93 -8.89
CA GLN A 38 -1.58 -2.32 -8.85
C GLN A 38 -2.91 -2.47 -8.11
N SER A 39 -3.51 -1.36 -7.65
CA SER A 39 -4.78 -1.37 -6.91
C SER A 39 -5.67 -0.18 -7.27
N LEU A 40 -5.38 1.01 -6.76
CA LEU A 40 -6.28 2.18 -6.86
C LEU A 40 -6.44 2.74 -8.27
N GLU A 41 -5.38 2.79 -9.08
CA GLU A 41 -5.45 3.26 -10.47
C GLU A 41 -6.30 2.32 -11.34
N VAL A 42 -6.17 1.01 -11.10
CA VAL A 42 -6.93 -0.03 -11.79
C VAL A 42 -8.42 0.09 -11.43
N ALA A 43 -8.72 0.18 -10.13
CA ALA A 43 -10.07 0.37 -9.62
C ALA A 43 -10.70 1.68 -10.11
N HIS A 44 -9.92 2.76 -10.12
CA HIS A 44 -10.38 4.07 -10.62
C HIS A 44 -10.79 3.96 -12.09
N LYS A 45 -9.94 3.39 -12.95
CA LYS A 45 -10.25 3.24 -14.37
C LYS A 45 -11.49 2.38 -14.62
N GLN A 46 -11.67 1.29 -13.86
CA GLN A 46 -12.84 0.42 -13.97
C GLN A 46 -14.16 1.17 -13.73
N VAL A 47 -14.19 2.11 -12.78
CA VAL A 47 -15.42 2.78 -12.35
C VAL A 47 -15.68 4.08 -13.10
N PHE A 48 -14.64 4.90 -13.27
CA PHE A 48 -14.77 6.24 -13.83
C PHE A 48 -14.59 6.26 -15.35
N GLY A 49 -14.05 5.18 -15.95
CA GLY A 49 -13.86 5.04 -17.39
C GLY A 49 -12.64 5.77 -17.94
N TYR A 50 -11.98 6.60 -17.14
CA TYR A 50 -10.69 7.23 -17.43
C TYR A 50 -9.65 6.84 -16.38
N GLY A 51 -8.39 6.77 -16.79
CA GLY A 51 -7.30 6.29 -15.94
C GLY A 51 -6.19 5.60 -16.73
N ALA A 52 -5.11 5.26 -16.02
CA ALA A 52 -3.99 4.53 -16.59
C ALA A 52 -3.99 3.05 -16.15
N LEU A 53 -3.50 2.18 -17.02
CA LEU A 53 -3.19 0.78 -16.69
C LEU A 53 -1.77 0.49 -17.13
N THR A 54 -1.01 -0.20 -16.28
CA THR A 54 0.31 -0.74 -16.66
C THR A 54 0.14 -1.85 -17.69
N TRP A 55 1.22 -2.17 -18.42
CA TRP A 55 1.22 -3.24 -19.42
C TRP A 55 0.73 -4.59 -18.89
N GLU A 56 0.95 -4.90 -17.61
CA GLU A 56 0.54 -6.16 -16.98
C GLU A 56 -0.99 -6.34 -16.98
N TRP A 57 -1.72 -5.25 -16.72
CA TRP A 57 -3.18 -5.22 -16.75
C TRP A 57 -3.71 -5.23 -18.18
N GLN A 58 -3.02 -4.56 -19.11
CA GLN A 58 -3.35 -4.58 -20.53
C GLN A 58 -3.20 -5.99 -21.12
N LYS A 59 -2.19 -6.75 -20.66
CA LYS A 59 -1.96 -8.16 -21.05
C LYS A 59 -2.80 -9.17 -20.26
N GLY A 60 -3.56 -8.74 -19.25
CA GLY A 60 -4.40 -9.63 -18.43
C GLY A 60 -3.62 -10.60 -17.55
N ILE A 61 -2.39 -10.26 -17.15
CA ILE A 61 -1.52 -11.14 -16.36
C ILE A 61 -1.89 -11.10 -14.86
N ARG A 62 -2.50 -9.99 -14.40
CA ARG A 62 -2.84 -9.75 -12.99
C ARG A 62 -4.31 -10.09 -12.72
N SER A 63 -4.58 -10.53 -11.48
CA SER A 63 -5.94 -10.80 -11.00
C SER A 63 -6.63 -9.52 -10.55
N TYR A 64 -7.85 -9.29 -11.05
CA TYR A 64 -8.69 -8.16 -10.64
C TYR A 64 -9.32 -8.32 -9.25
N LEU A 65 -9.11 -9.45 -8.54
CA LEU A 65 -9.78 -9.72 -7.27
C LEU A 65 -9.57 -8.62 -6.22
N TYR A 66 -8.34 -8.12 -6.06
CA TYR A 66 -8.05 -7.08 -5.08
C TYR A 66 -8.49 -5.68 -5.53
N PRO A 67 -8.16 -5.19 -6.74
CA PRO A 67 -8.68 -3.92 -7.23
C PRO A 67 -10.21 -3.83 -7.23
N SER A 68 -10.92 -4.91 -7.52
CA SER A 68 -12.39 -4.93 -7.55
C SER A 68 -13.03 -4.58 -6.20
N LEU A 69 -12.35 -4.83 -5.07
CA LEU A 69 -12.82 -4.39 -3.75
C LEU A 69 -12.88 -2.86 -3.68
N PHE A 70 -11.88 -2.17 -4.21
CA PHE A 70 -11.84 -0.71 -4.26
C PHE A 70 -12.75 -0.16 -5.36
N ALA A 71 -12.89 -0.87 -6.47
CA ALA A 71 -13.83 -0.50 -7.53
C ALA A 71 -15.28 -0.50 -7.00
N ALA A 72 -15.65 -1.45 -6.14
CA ALA A 72 -16.96 -1.43 -5.49
C ALA A 72 -17.15 -0.18 -4.62
N LEU A 73 -16.14 0.23 -3.85
CA LEU A 73 -16.18 1.46 -3.04
C LEU A 73 -16.32 2.70 -3.93
N TYR A 74 -15.52 2.80 -4.99
CA TYR A 74 -15.61 3.89 -5.94
C TYR A 74 -16.96 3.93 -6.67
N ALA A 75 -17.54 2.77 -7.00
CA ALA A 75 -18.85 2.71 -7.63
C ALA A 75 -19.94 3.28 -6.70
N VAL A 76 -19.86 3.01 -5.39
CA VAL A 76 -20.76 3.62 -4.40
C VAL A 76 -20.54 5.14 -4.32
N LEU A 77 -19.29 5.61 -4.27
CA LEU A 77 -19.00 7.05 -4.25
C LEU A 77 -19.54 7.75 -5.51
N LYS A 78 -19.29 7.18 -6.69
CA LYS A 78 -19.79 7.69 -7.97
C LYS A 78 -21.32 7.70 -8.02
N PHE A 79 -21.96 6.62 -7.58
CA PHE A 79 -23.42 6.51 -7.57
C PHE A 79 -24.08 7.53 -6.63
N THR A 80 -23.45 7.82 -5.49
CA THR A 80 -23.94 8.79 -4.51
C THR A 80 -23.54 10.24 -4.81
N GLY A 81 -22.64 10.48 -5.78
CA GLY A 81 -22.07 11.79 -6.07
C GLY A 81 -21.11 12.30 -4.98
N LEU A 82 -20.53 11.41 -4.18
CA LEU A 82 -19.59 11.72 -3.09
C LEU A 82 -18.13 11.41 -3.46
N ASP A 83 -17.84 11.30 -4.75
CA ASP A 83 -16.54 11.00 -5.35
C ASP A 83 -15.59 12.22 -5.39
N SER A 84 -15.59 13.06 -4.35
CA SER A 84 -14.55 14.08 -4.19
C SER A 84 -13.14 13.44 -4.23
N PRO A 85 -12.11 14.13 -4.75
CA PRO A 85 -10.74 13.59 -4.78
C PRO A 85 -10.26 13.10 -3.40
N GLU A 86 -10.64 13.81 -2.34
CA GLU A 86 -10.31 13.47 -0.96
C GLU A 86 -11.00 12.17 -0.53
N ALA A 87 -12.26 11.96 -0.89
CA ALA A 87 -13.00 10.72 -0.61
C ALA A 87 -12.42 9.53 -1.39
N VAL A 88 -12.09 9.73 -2.67
CA VAL A 88 -11.46 8.69 -3.52
C VAL A 88 -10.13 8.24 -2.93
N VAL A 89 -9.34 9.15 -2.35
CA VAL A 89 -8.08 8.79 -1.66
C VAL A 89 -8.33 8.15 -0.28
N LEU A 90 -9.26 8.68 0.50
CA LEU A 90 -9.42 8.32 1.92
C LEU A 90 -10.20 7.01 2.14
N VAL A 91 -11.28 6.80 1.39
CA VAL A 91 -12.22 5.68 1.61
C VAL A 91 -11.55 4.31 1.45
N PRO A 92 -10.74 4.04 0.41
CA PRO A 92 -9.99 2.78 0.30
C PRO A 92 -9.06 2.51 1.49
N ARG A 93 -8.41 3.56 2.00
CA ARG A 93 -7.48 3.47 3.14
C ARG A 93 -8.22 3.18 4.45
N LEU A 94 -9.37 3.82 4.66
CA LEU A 94 -10.24 3.52 5.80
C LEU A 94 -10.79 2.09 5.75
N PHE A 95 -11.20 1.63 4.57
CA PHE A 95 -11.62 0.24 4.38
C PHE A 95 -10.51 -0.74 4.75
N GLN A 96 -9.29 -0.51 4.27
CA GLN A 96 -8.13 -1.33 4.62
C GLN A 96 -7.82 -1.27 6.13
N ALA A 97 -7.96 -0.11 6.79
CA ALA A 97 -7.79 0.05 8.22
C ALA A 97 -8.83 -0.75 9.04
N VAL A 98 -10.07 -0.88 8.55
CA VAL A 98 -11.10 -1.74 9.16
C VAL A 98 -10.71 -3.22 9.07
N ILE A 99 -10.18 -3.66 7.92
CA ILE A 99 -9.67 -5.04 7.77
C ILE A 99 -8.49 -5.28 8.73
N SER A 100 -7.53 -4.35 8.80
CA SER A 100 -6.41 -4.41 9.74
C SER A 100 -6.86 -4.42 11.20
N THR A 101 -7.95 -3.71 11.53
CA THR A 101 -8.57 -3.76 12.87
C THR A 101 -9.11 -5.16 13.18
N ALA A 102 -9.78 -5.81 12.22
CA ALA A 102 -10.26 -7.17 12.39
C ALA A 102 -9.10 -8.17 12.57
N ALA A 103 -8.00 -7.99 11.83
CA ALA A 103 -6.79 -8.79 11.96
C ALA A 103 -6.11 -8.63 13.32
N ASP A 104 -5.90 -7.40 13.78
CA ASP A 104 -5.30 -7.10 15.07
C ASP A 104 -6.14 -7.62 16.24
N TYR A 105 -7.46 -7.50 16.15
CA TYR A 105 -8.37 -8.05 17.16
C TYR A 105 -8.33 -9.58 17.18
N SER A 106 -8.23 -10.21 16.00
CA SER A 106 -8.04 -11.66 15.87
C SER A 106 -6.72 -12.12 16.49
N PHE A 107 -5.64 -11.36 16.28
CA PHE A 107 -4.35 -11.57 16.95
C PHE A 107 -4.43 -11.40 18.48
N TYR A 108 -5.15 -10.37 18.96
CA TYR A 108 -5.39 -10.18 20.40
C TYR A 108 -6.14 -11.36 21.02
N LYS A 109 -7.13 -11.92 20.32
CA LYS A 109 -7.83 -13.14 20.75
C LYS A 109 -6.91 -14.36 20.74
N TRP A 110 -6.13 -14.54 19.68
CA TRP A 110 -5.18 -15.64 19.53
C TRP A 110 -4.17 -15.70 20.69
N THR A 111 -3.75 -14.54 21.17
CA THR A 111 -2.81 -14.43 22.31
C THR A 111 -3.49 -14.54 23.68
N GLY A 112 -4.77 -14.89 23.75
CA GLY A 112 -5.51 -15.05 25.00
C GLY A 112 -5.91 -13.74 25.68
N GLY A 113 -6.05 -12.65 24.91
CA GLY A 113 -6.54 -11.37 25.43
C GLY A 113 -5.56 -10.60 26.31
N ARG A 114 -4.25 -10.82 26.11
CA ARG A 114 -3.19 -10.24 26.96
C ARG A 114 -2.93 -8.78 26.61
N LYS A 115 -2.87 -7.90 27.62
CA LYS A 115 -2.61 -6.45 27.42
C LYS A 115 -1.29 -6.17 26.70
N TRP A 116 -0.23 -6.93 27.00
CA TRP A 116 1.05 -6.80 26.31
C TRP A 116 0.99 -7.22 24.84
N ALA A 117 0.18 -8.21 24.49
CA ALA A 117 -0.02 -8.57 23.09
C ALA A 117 -0.74 -7.45 22.33
N LEU A 118 -1.78 -6.86 22.95
CA LEU A 118 -2.45 -5.67 22.40
C LEU A 118 -1.49 -4.50 22.21
N PHE A 119 -0.63 -4.23 23.19
CA PHE A 119 0.40 -3.20 23.07
C PHE A 119 1.35 -3.49 21.90
N LEU A 120 1.88 -4.72 21.81
CA LEU A 120 2.84 -5.13 20.79
C LEU A 120 2.30 -5.14 19.36
N ILE A 121 1.00 -5.27 19.12
CA ILE A 121 0.42 -5.14 17.77
C ILE A 121 0.12 -3.69 17.40
N LEU A 122 -0.11 -2.81 18.38
CA LEU A 122 -0.43 -1.40 18.13
C LEU A 122 0.81 -0.52 17.96
N THR A 123 1.94 -0.88 18.58
CA THR A 123 3.16 -0.07 18.60
C THR A 123 4.12 -0.19 17.41
N PRO A 124 4.23 -1.30 16.65
CA PRO A 124 5.26 -1.43 15.63
C PRO A 124 5.14 -0.34 14.56
N SER A 125 6.24 0.41 14.34
CA SER A 125 6.26 1.57 13.45
C SER A 125 5.83 1.23 12.03
N PHE A 126 6.35 0.11 11.52
CA PHE A 126 6.08 -0.35 10.16
C PHE A 126 4.65 -0.86 9.98
N TRP A 127 4.06 -1.48 11.00
CA TRP A 127 2.64 -1.86 10.94
C TRP A 127 1.74 -0.64 11.03
N PHE A 128 2.06 0.34 11.89
CA PHE A 128 1.38 1.63 11.88
C PHE A 128 1.46 2.29 10.48
N TYR A 129 2.64 2.26 9.86
CA TYR A 129 2.88 2.82 8.53
C TYR A 129 2.11 2.14 7.38
N THR A 130 1.92 0.81 7.45
CA THR A 130 1.38 0.02 6.33
C THR A 130 -0.06 -0.46 6.51
N SER A 131 -0.57 -0.52 7.75
CA SER A 131 -1.88 -1.12 8.07
C SER A 131 -3.08 -0.40 7.44
N GLY A 132 -2.94 0.89 7.11
CA GLY A 132 -3.94 1.67 6.39
C GLY A 132 -3.65 1.86 4.89
N ARG A 133 -2.55 1.33 4.36
CA ARG A 133 -2.16 1.45 2.95
C ARG A 133 -2.78 0.34 2.12
N THR A 134 -3.24 0.65 0.92
CA THR A 134 -3.95 -0.26 -0.01
C THR A 134 -3.00 -1.19 -0.76
N LEU A 135 -2.17 -1.87 0.02
CA LEU A 135 -1.20 -2.84 -0.44
C LEU A 135 -1.75 -4.25 -0.31
N LEU A 136 -1.55 -5.03 -1.36
CA LEU A 136 -1.88 -6.45 -1.34
C LEU A 136 -1.09 -7.20 -0.25
N GLN A 137 0.12 -6.72 0.08
CA GLN A 137 0.94 -7.23 1.19
C GLN A 137 0.28 -7.01 2.56
N THR A 138 -0.38 -5.87 2.76
CA THR A 138 -1.14 -5.58 3.99
C THR A 138 -2.36 -6.49 4.08
N MET A 139 -3.09 -6.66 2.98
CA MET A 139 -4.24 -7.57 2.92
C MET A 139 -3.84 -9.02 3.22
N GLU A 140 -2.75 -9.50 2.62
CA GLU A 140 -2.18 -10.83 2.91
C GLU A 140 -1.86 -10.98 4.39
N THR A 141 -1.18 -10.00 4.99
CA THR A 141 -0.81 -10.03 6.42
C THR A 141 -2.05 -10.08 7.31
N CYS A 142 -3.10 -9.34 6.96
CA CYS A 142 -4.38 -9.38 7.66
C CYS A 142 -5.03 -10.77 7.60
N LEU A 143 -5.10 -11.35 6.40
CA LEU A 143 -5.66 -12.69 6.20
C LEU A 143 -4.85 -13.74 6.96
N VAL A 144 -3.52 -13.65 6.95
CA VAL A 144 -2.64 -14.55 7.71
C VAL A 144 -2.87 -14.42 9.21
N ALA A 145 -2.96 -13.20 9.75
CA ALA A 145 -3.24 -12.99 11.17
C ALA A 145 -4.61 -13.55 11.61
N ILE A 146 -5.66 -13.34 10.80
CA ILE A 146 -6.99 -13.89 11.06
C ILE A 146 -6.97 -15.41 10.97
N ALA A 147 -6.35 -15.97 9.93
CA ALA A 147 -6.25 -17.40 9.71
C ALA A 147 -5.48 -18.11 10.84
N LEU A 148 -4.36 -17.55 11.30
CA LEU A 148 -3.62 -18.05 12.46
C LEU A 148 -4.49 -18.01 13.73
N SER A 149 -5.31 -16.99 13.93
CA SER A 149 -6.16 -16.92 15.13
C SER A 149 -7.23 -18.02 15.23
N VAL A 150 -7.64 -18.58 14.09
CA VAL A 150 -8.62 -19.68 13.99
C VAL A 150 -7.96 -21.01 13.64
N TYR A 151 -6.64 -21.01 13.45
CA TYR A 151 -5.86 -22.21 13.21
C TYR A 151 -5.88 -23.07 14.48
N PRO A 152 -6.11 -24.38 14.37
CA PRO A 152 -6.13 -25.26 15.51
C PRO A 152 -4.68 -25.49 15.95
N PHE A 153 -4.17 -24.64 16.86
CA PHE A 153 -2.90 -24.87 17.55
C PHE A 153 -3.10 -25.81 18.75
N LYS A 154 -2.15 -26.72 18.97
CA LYS A 154 -2.21 -27.67 20.09
C LYS A 154 -1.73 -27.05 21.39
N ASP A 155 -2.38 -27.43 22.48
CA ASP A 155 -1.81 -27.34 23.82
C ASP A 155 -1.29 -28.73 24.25
N GLY A 156 0.01 -28.87 24.46
CA GLY A 156 0.65 -30.10 24.94
C GLY A 156 1.07 -31.13 23.87
N ALA A 157 1.98 -32.04 24.24
CA ALA A 157 2.72 -32.91 23.31
C ALA A 157 1.91 -34.07 22.67
N LEU A 158 0.73 -34.42 23.21
CA LEU A 158 -0.02 -35.63 22.82
C LEU A 158 -1.45 -35.37 22.29
N ALA A 159 -1.91 -34.13 22.23
CA ALA A 159 -3.26 -33.83 21.74
C ALA A 159 -3.40 -34.11 20.24
N ARG A 160 -4.48 -34.79 19.80
CA ARG A 160 -4.82 -35.00 18.39
C ARG A 160 -6.20 -34.41 18.10
N TYR A 161 -6.41 -33.87 16.90
CA TYR A 161 -7.70 -33.25 16.54
C TYR A 161 -8.78 -34.28 16.24
N GLU A 162 -9.89 -34.22 16.97
CA GLU A 162 -11.08 -35.04 16.69
C GLU A 162 -11.93 -34.44 15.56
N LYS A 163 -12.03 -33.11 15.47
CA LYS A 163 -12.80 -32.41 14.43
C LYS A 163 -12.09 -31.15 13.92
N GLU A 164 -11.77 -31.12 12.63
CA GLU A 164 -11.14 -29.95 12.00
C GLU A 164 -12.12 -28.80 11.74
N ASN A 165 -11.62 -27.56 11.90
CA ASN A 165 -12.31 -26.34 11.48
C ASN A 165 -11.74 -25.87 10.14
N ASN A 166 -12.49 -25.99 9.06
CA ASN A 166 -11.99 -25.67 7.71
C ASN A 166 -11.87 -24.16 7.43
N LYS A 167 -12.25 -23.28 8.36
CA LYS A 167 -12.21 -21.82 8.17
C LYS A 167 -10.80 -21.29 7.91
N TRP A 168 -9.79 -21.82 8.62
CA TRP A 168 -8.40 -21.39 8.42
C TRP A 168 -7.89 -21.78 7.03
N VAL A 169 -8.35 -22.92 6.49
CA VAL A 169 -7.99 -23.39 5.14
C VAL A 169 -8.50 -22.40 4.10
N TRP A 170 -9.77 -22.00 4.16
CA TRP A 170 -10.31 -21.00 3.22
C TRP A 170 -9.53 -19.69 3.26
N LEU A 171 -9.19 -19.20 4.44
CA LEU A 171 -8.38 -17.99 4.59
C LEU A 171 -6.95 -18.17 4.06
N ALA A 172 -6.36 -19.35 4.25
CA ALA A 172 -5.05 -19.72 3.69
C ALA A 172 -5.08 -19.81 2.16
N CYS A 173 -6.14 -20.38 1.58
CA CYS A 173 -6.36 -20.41 0.13
C CYS A 173 -6.46 -19.00 -0.43
N ILE A 174 -7.29 -18.15 0.19
CA ILE A 174 -7.50 -16.77 -0.27
C ILE A 174 -6.20 -15.97 -0.14
N SER A 175 -5.46 -16.11 0.99
CA SER A 175 -4.20 -15.40 1.15
C SER A 175 -3.15 -15.85 0.12
N THR A 176 -3.07 -17.16 -0.15
CA THR A 176 -2.13 -17.74 -1.13
C THR A 176 -2.50 -17.37 -2.56
N PHE A 177 -3.79 -17.34 -2.88
CA PHE A 177 -4.30 -16.91 -4.17
C PHE A 177 -4.04 -15.43 -4.43
N LEU A 178 -4.29 -14.58 -3.43
CA LEU A 178 -3.98 -13.16 -3.52
C LEU A 178 -2.47 -12.94 -3.63
N ARG A 179 -1.67 -13.60 -2.78
CA ARG A 179 -0.21 -13.56 -2.84
C ARG A 179 0.39 -14.94 -2.53
N PRO A 180 1.10 -15.55 -3.50
CA PRO A 180 1.80 -16.82 -3.33
C PRO A 180 2.83 -16.82 -2.20
N THR A 181 3.27 -15.64 -1.73
CA THR A 181 4.25 -15.48 -0.65
C THR A 181 3.82 -16.07 0.69
N SER A 182 2.51 -16.26 0.92
CA SER A 182 1.99 -16.92 2.13
C SER A 182 2.00 -18.46 2.02
N ALA A 183 2.21 -19.03 0.83
CA ALA A 183 2.20 -20.47 0.62
C ALA A 183 3.18 -21.24 1.52
N PRO A 184 4.44 -20.79 1.75
CA PRO A 184 5.36 -21.51 2.63
C PRO A 184 4.87 -21.62 4.08
N ILE A 185 4.24 -20.56 4.61
CA ILE A 185 3.66 -20.56 5.96
C ILE A 185 2.58 -21.64 6.05
N TRP A 186 1.69 -21.68 5.05
CA TRP A 186 0.58 -22.62 5.03
C TRP A 186 1.01 -24.05 4.73
N LEU A 187 2.05 -24.26 3.93
CA LEU A 187 2.61 -25.58 3.68
C LEU A 187 3.13 -26.20 4.98
N VAL A 188 3.90 -25.45 5.77
CA VAL A 188 4.42 -25.92 7.07
C VAL A 188 3.28 -26.25 8.03
N LEU A 189 2.30 -25.36 8.15
CA LEU A 189 1.15 -25.58 9.03
C LEU A 189 0.25 -26.73 8.54
N ALA A 190 0.05 -26.88 7.23
CA ALA A 190 -0.68 -28.00 6.66
C ALA A 190 0.00 -29.35 6.98
N LEU A 191 1.32 -29.44 6.78
CA LEU A 191 2.10 -30.64 7.14
C LEU A 191 2.01 -30.94 8.64
N TYR A 192 2.10 -29.91 9.48
CA TYR A 192 1.89 -30.06 10.91
C TYR A 192 0.48 -30.59 11.22
N ASN A 193 -0.57 -30.03 10.60
CA ASN A 193 -1.95 -30.50 10.79
C ASN A 193 -2.14 -31.96 10.35
N ILE A 194 -1.63 -32.34 9.17
CA ILE A 194 -1.70 -33.72 8.65
C ILE A 194 -1.05 -34.72 9.61
N ASN A 195 0.09 -34.35 10.19
CA ASN A 195 0.81 -35.21 11.13
C ASN A 195 0.11 -35.31 12.51
N THR A 196 -0.94 -34.53 12.74
CA THR A 196 -1.51 -34.36 14.07
C THR A 196 -3.02 -34.56 14.17
N THR A 197 -3.71 -34.62 13.03
CA THR A 197 -5.13 -34.95 12.92
C THR A 197 -5.40 -36.45 13.17
N ASN A 198 -6.52 -36.78 13.81
CA ASN A 198 -7.01 -38.18 13.87
C ASN A 198 -7.89 -38.54 12.66
N GLN A 199 -8.15 -37.57 11.76
CA GLN A 199 -8.97 -37.82 10.57
C GLN A 199 -8.20 -38.59 9.49
N GLY A 200 -8.93 -39.28 8.61
CA GLY A 200 -8.33 -40.03 7.51
C GLY A 200 -7.50 -39.10 6.59
N LYS A 201 -6.18 -39.33 6.53
CA LYS A 201 -5.21 -38.51 5.78
C LYS A 201 -5.59 -38.31 4.31
N LEU A 202 -6.16 -39.35 3.68
CA LEU A 202 -6.60 -39.31 2.28
C LEU A 202 -7.75 -38.32 2.03
N LYS A 203 -8.70 -38.23 2.98
CA LYS A 203 -9.86 -37.31 2.90
C LYS A 203 -9.42 -35.85 3.05
N LEU A 204 -8.41 -35.60 3.88
CA LEU A 204 -7.82 -34.28 4.10
C LEU A 204 -6.96 -33.82 2.91
N LEU A 205 -6.13 -34.73 2.38
CA LEU A 205 -5.32 -34.44 1.20
C LEU A 205 -6.20 -34.15 -0.02
N ALA A 206 -7.22 -34.97 -0.28
CA ALA A 206 -8.12 -34.82 -1.43
C ALA A 206 -9.10 -33.64 -1.31
N GLY A 207 -9.71 -33.44 -0.14
CA GLY A 207 -10.76 -32.44 0.04
C GLY A 207 -10.28 -31.03 0.42
N THR A 208 -9.04 -30.90 0.90
CA THR A 208 -8.59 -29.67 1.58
C THR A 208 -7.30 -29.10 0.99
N TYR A 209 -6.28 -29.93 0.70
CA TYR A 209 -4.97 -29.46 0.28
C TYR A 209 -4.69 -29.54 -1.22
N LEU A 210 -5.23 -30.54 -1.93
CA LEU A 210 -5.10 -30.64 -3.39
C LEU A 210 -5.60 -29.38 -4.13
N PRO A 211 -6.73 -28.74 -3.74
CA PRO A 211 -7.18 -27.48 -4.35
C PRO A 211 -6.19 -26.31 -4.19
N ILE A 212 -5.34 -26.33 -3.15
CA ILE A 212 -4.35 -25.28 -2.88
C ILE A 212 -3.14 -25.42 -3.80
N GLY A 213 -2.74 -26.66 -4.12
CA GLY A 213 -1.55 -26.96 -4.92
C GLY A 213 -1.67 -26.64 -6.41
N PHE A 214 -2.87 -26.41 -6.94
CA PHE A 214 -3.10 -26.09 -8.36
C PHE A 214 -3.00 -24.60 -8.71
N ILE A 215 -2.65 -23.74 -7.75
CA ILE A 215 -2.50 -22.30 -8.01
C ILE A 215 -1.12 -22.06 -8.64
N PRO A 216 -1.02 -21.54 -9.88
CA PRO A 216 0.26 -21.23 -10.51
C PRO A 216 0.98 -20.10 -9.75
N HIS A 217 2.31 -20.20 -9.60
CA HIS A 217 3.07 -19.28 -8.76
C HIS A 217 4.33 -18.73 -9.43
N LYS A 218 4.55 -17.41 -9.29
CA LYS A 218 5.85 -16.76 -9.39
C LYS A 218 5.97 -15.68 -8.30
N GLU A 219 7.21 -15.46 -7.88
CA GLU A 219 7.76 -14.49 -6.92
C GLU A 219 7.87 -14.92 -5.46
N PHE A 220 9.11 -14.91 -4.96
CA PHE A 220 9.46 -14.98 -3.55
C PHE A 220 9.96 -13.60 -3.11
N ARG A 221 9.15 -12.85 -2.35
CA ARG A 221 9.67 -11.74 -1.53
C ARG A 221 8.73 -11.36 -0.37
N PHE A 222 9.37 -10.97 0.74
CA PHE A 222 8.88 -10.19 1.90
C PHE A 222 8.44 -10.92 3.18
N VAL A 223 8.71 -10.23 4.29
CA VAL A 223 8.66 -10.68 5.70
C VAL A 223 7.36 -10.23 6.41
N LEU A 224 6.58 -9.30 5.84
CA LEU A 224 5.42 -8.72 6.53
C LEU A 224 4.36 -9.75 6.98
N PRO A 225 4.05 -10.83 6.22
CA PRO A 225 3.11 -11.85 6.67
C PRO A 225 3.59 -12.64 7.90
N LEU A 226 4.88 -12.56 8.24
CA LEU A 226 5.45 -13.15 9.45
C LEU A 226 5.24 -12.28 10.70
N LEU A 227 4.87 -11.01 10.54
CA LEU A 227 4.61 -10.08 11.65
C LEU A 227 3.73 -10.68 12.77
N PRO A 228 2.53 -11.25 12.50
CA PRO A 228 1.70 -11.83 13.56
C PRO A 228 2.42 -12.98 14.30
N ILE A 229 3.23 -13.78 13.61
CA ILE A 229 4.00 -14.88 14.24
C ILE A 229 5.09 -14.30 15.15
N LEU A 230 5.86 -13.32 14.66
CA LEU A 230 6.94 -12.68 15.43
C LEU A 230 6.39 -11.99 16.69
N LEU A 231 5.27 -11.28 16.59
CA LEU A 231 4.63 -10.65 17.75
C LEU A 231 4.04 -11.66 18.73
N TYR A 232 3.52 -12.80 18.22
CA TYR A 232 3.08 -13.91 19.07
C TYR A 232 4.23 -14.49 19.91
N LEU A 233 5.40 -14.68 19.29
CA LEU A 233 6.60 -15.14 19.99
C LEU A 233 7.09 -14.09 21.00
N ALA A 234 7.14 -12.81 20.61
CA ALA A 234 7.52 -11.73 21.50
C ALA A 234 6.63 -11.66 22.75
N GLN A 235 5.30 -11.80 22.60
CA GLN A 235 4.40 -11.73 23.75
C GLN A 235 4.57 -12.92 24.70
N ASN A 236 4.94 -14.11 24.21
CA ASN A 236 5.21 -15.28 25.06
C ASN A 236 6.44 -15.10 25.96
N VAL A 237 7.36 -14.20 25.60
CA VAL A 237 8.51 -13.84 26.44
C VAL A 237 8.15 -12.70 27.40
N ILE A 238 7.53 -11.63 26.90
CA ILE A 238 7.28 -10.42 27.70
C ILE A 238 6.21 -10.64 28.78
N VAL A 239 5.19 -11.46 28.52
CA VAL A 239 4.07 -11.64 29.45
C VAL A 239 4.52 -12.33 30.74
N PRO A 240 5.21 -13.49 30.71
CA PRO A 240 5.72 -14.12 31.94
C PRO A 240 6.70 -13.22 32.71
N TRP A 241 7.60 -12.52 32.01
CA TRP A 241 8.51 -11.56 32.62
C TRP A 241 7.75 -10.41 33.32
N SER A 242 6.74 -9.86 32.65
CA SER A 242 5.99 -8.70 33.16
C SER A 242 5.24 -8.97 34.45
N ARG A 243 4.84 -10.22 34.71
CA ARG A 243 4.19 -10.64 35.96
C ARG A 243 5.13 -10.56 37.17
N LYS A 244 6.44 -10.65 36.95
CA LYS A 244 7.47 -10.64 38.00
C LYS A 244 8.18 -9.28 38.11
N ALA A 245 8.03 -8.41 37.11
CA ALA A 245 8.73 -7.15 37.03
C ALA A 245 8.11 -6.06 37.92
N LYS A 246 8.96 -5.19 38.49
CA LYS A 246 8.52 -3.98 39.19
C LYS A 246 7.88 -3.00 38.21
N ALA A 247 6.91 -2.21 38.66
CA ALA A 247 6.17 -1.27 37.83
C ALA A 247 7.07 -0.34 37.00
N TRP A 248 8.14 0.21 37.59
CA TRP A 248 9.07 1.10 36.88
C TRP A 248 9.74 0.42 35.67
N LYS A 249 10.06 -0.88 35.76
CA LYS A 249 10.62 -1.65 34.63
C LYS A 249 9.60 -1.84 33.52
N LEU A 250 8.32 -2.05 33.89
CA LEU A 250 7.23 -2.16 32.92
C LEU A 250 7.04 -0.84 32.15
N TYR A 251 6.98 0.29 32.88
CA TYR A 251 6.87 1.61 32.26
C TYR A 251 8.08 1.94 31.40
N LEU A 252 9.30 1.67 31.88
CA LEU A 252 10.52 1.87 31.09
C LEU A 252 10.48 1.10 29.77
N VAL A 253 10.19 -0.20 29.80
CA VAL A 253 10.12 -1.02 28.59
C VAL A 253 8.99 -0.56 27.66
N ALA A 254 7.80 -0.26 28.19
CA ALA A 254 6.71 0.26 27.39
C ALA A 254 7.08 1.61 26.73
N THR A 255 7.68 2.53 27.48
CA THR A 255 8.12 3.83 26.96
C THR A 255 9.20 3.69 25.90
N VAL A 256 10.21 2.83 26.10
CA VAL A 256 11.26 2.58 25.10
C VAL A 256 10.66 2.00 23.81
N LEU A 257 9.78 1.01 23.92
CA LEU A 257 9.10 0.43 22.75
C LEU A 257 8.20 1.45 22.05
N LEU A 258 7.45 2.24 22.80
CA LEU A 258 6.56 3.25 22.23
C LEU A 258 7.34 4.36 21.53
N LEU A 259 8.31 5.00 22.21
CA LEU A 259 9.10 6.08 21.65
C LEU A 259 9.99 5.60 20.50
N GLY A 260 10.62 4.44 20.66
CA GLY A 260 11.48 3.84 19.65
C GLY A 260 10.73 3.49 18.35
N ASN A 261 9.43 3.21 18.42
CA ASN A 261 8.61 3.01 17.23
C ASN A 261 7.92 4.31 16.75
N ALA A 262 7.59 5.23 17.65
CA ALA A 262 6.97 6.51 17.28
C ALA A 262 7.88 7.33 16.36
N VAL A 263 9.19 7.41 16.66
CA VAL A 263 10.16 8.19 15.85
C VAL A 263 10.19 7.73 14.37
N PRO A 264 10.45 6.45 14.04
CA PRO A 264 10.41 5.99 12.65
C PRO A 264 9.02 6.07 12.04
N ALA A 265 7.93 5.88 12.81
CA ALA A 265 6.57 6.05 12.31
C ALA A 265 6.29 7.50 11.89
N ILE A 266 6.75 8.49 12.67
CA ILE A 266 6.67 9.91 12.36
C ILE A 266 7.49 10.22 11.10
N TYR A 267 8.76 9.80 11.09
CA TYR A 267 9.65 10.08 9.96
C TYR A 267 9.13 9.49 8.64
N LEU A 268 8.78 8.20 8.63
CA LEU A 268 8.27 7.52 7.44
C LEU A 268 6.87 8.03 7.06
N GLY A 269 6.02 8.36 8.03
CA GLY A 269 4.63 8.77 7.79
C GLY A 269 4.45 10.22 7.36
N GLN A 270 5.38 11.12 7.69
CA GLN A 270 5.22 12.57 7.50
C GLN A 270 6.36 13.25 6.73
N THR A 271 7.57 12.67 6.74
CA THR A 271 8.76 13.36 6.24
C THR A 271 9.31 12.73 4.97
N HIS A 272 9.55 11.42 4.98
CA HIS A 272 10.22 10.71 3.90
C HIS A 272 9.28 10.46 2.71
N GLN A 273 9.74 10.74 1.49
CA GLN A 273 9.01 10.57 0.24
C GLN A 273 7.60 11.20 0.21
N LYS A 274 7.40 12.36 0.83
CA LYS A 274 6.07 13.02 0.88
C LYS A 274 5.67 13.75 -0.41
N GLY A 275 6.65 14.30 -1.12
CA GLY A 275 6.42 15.26 -2.21
C GLY A 275 5.57 14.73 -3.37
N THR A 276 5.71 13.44 -3.72
CA THR A 276 4.98 12.82 -4.84
C THR A 276 3.49 12.66 -4.58
N VAL A 277 3.07 12.57 -3.32
CA VAL A 277 1.65 12.57 -2.92
C VAL A 277 1.17 14.01 -2.72
N GLN A 278 1.96 14.85 -2.06
CA GLN A 278 1.60 16.24 -1.74
C GLN A 278 1.45 17.14 -2.97
N VAL A 279 2.12 16.81 -4.08
CA VAL A 279 1.99 17.58 -5.33
C VAL A 279 0.61 17.42 -5.98
N MET A 280 -0.12 16.33 -5.73
CA MET A 280 -1.39 16.04 -6.40
C MET A 280 -2.49 17.09 -6.19
N PRO A 281 -2.80 17.55 -4.96
CA PRO A 281 -3.74 18.65 -4.77
C PRO A 281 -3.27 19.96 -5.42
N LEU A 282 -1.96 20.24 -5.40
CA LEU A 282 -1.40 21.44 -6.05
C LEU A 282 -1.58 21.41 -7.57
N LEU A 283 -1.50 20.23 -8.20
CA LEU A 283 -1.79 20.05 -9.62
C LEU A 283 -3.26 20.31 -9.93
N ARG A 284 -4.19 19.82 -9.08
CA ARG A 284 -5.62 20.12 -9.23
C ARG A 284 -5.88 21.63 -9.17
N GLU A 285 -5.28 22.30 -8.19
CA GLU A 285 -5.40 23.74 -8.02
C GLU A 285 -4.84 24.52 -9.21
N ALA A 286 -3.65 24.14 -9.71
CA ALA A 286 -3.02 24.80 -10.85
C ALA A 286 -3.80 24.63 -12.17
N ILE A 287 -4.55 23.54 -12.32
CA ILE A 287 -5.43 23.31 -13.48
C ILE A 287 -6.72 24.11 -13.35
N GLY A 288 -7.24 24.26 -12.13
CA GLY A 288 -8.52 24.93 -11.88
C GLY A 288 -9.66 24.28 -12.66
N SER A 289 -10.46 25.09 -13.35
CA SER A 289 -11.58 24.62 -14.17
C SER A 289 -11.22 24.32 -15.64
N ASN A 290 -9.92 24.30 -15.99
CA ASN A 290 -9.51 24.14 -17.38
C ASN A 290 -9.40 22.67 -17.80
N ASN A 291 -10.49 22.12 -18.34
CA ASN A 291 -10.55 20.74 -18.83
C ASN A 291 -9.69 20.47 -20.08
N ARG A 292 -9.03 21.48 -20.68
CA ARG A 292 -8.10 21.30 -21.81
C ARG A 292 -6.64 21.22 -21.38
N SER A 293 -6.36 21.35 -20.08
CA SER A 293 -5.00 21.24 -19.56
C SER A 293 -4.49 19.81 -19.62
N SER A 294 -3.17 19.67 -19.76
CA SER A 294 -2.48 18.39 -19.74
C SER A 294 -1.26 18.45 -18.82
N ILE A 295 -0.95 17.32 -18.18
CA ILE A 295 0.19 17.18 -17.27
C ILE A 295 1.18 16.20 -17.86
N LEU A 296 2.47 16.56 -17.87
CA LEU A 296 3.57 15.64 -18.12
C LEU A 296 4.35 15.38 -16.83
N PHE A 297 4.50 14.12 -16.46
CA PHE A 297 5.38 13.66 -15.39
C PHE A 297 6.72 13.19 -15.99
N MET A 298 7.73 14.05 -15.94
CA MET A 298 9.13 13.74 -16.25
C MET A 298 9.83 13.18 -15.00
N MET A 299 9.35 12.02 -14.56
CA MET A 299 9.80 11.34 -13.34
C MET A 299 9.96 9.86 -13.66
N PRO A 300 10.75 9.09 -12.89
CA PRO A 300 10.80 7.65 -13.05
C PRO A 300 9.39 7.07 -13.04
N CYS A 301 9.16 6.03 -13.84
CA CYS A 301 7.82 5.44 -13.97
C CYS A 301 7.22 5.14 -12.60
N HIS A 302 5.92 5.42 -12.47
CA HIS A 302 5.17 5.14 -11.26
C HIS A 302 5.69 5.84 -9.99
N SER A 303 6.43 6.95 -10.09
CA SER A 303 6.92 7.72 -8.92
C SER A 303 5.81 8.47 -8.16
N THR A 304 4.66 8.66 -8.80
CA THR A 304 3.53 9.38 -8.25
C THR A 304 2.26 8.55 -8.36
N PRO A 305 1.26 8.78 -7.49
CA PRO A 305 -0.10 8.37 -7.83
C PRO A 305 -0.56 9.17 -9.05
N LEU A 306 -1.62 8.72 -9.72
CA LEU A 306 -2.11 9.36 -10.93
C LEU A 306 -3.59 9.72 -10.76
N TYR A 307 -4.52 9.08 -11.46
CA TYR A 307 -5.92 9.47 -11.47
C TYR A 307 -6.64 9.13 -10.16
N SER A 308 -6.16 8.13 -9.41
CA SER A 308 -6.70 7.86 -8.06
C SER A 308 -6.49 9.01 -7.06
N HIS A 309 -5.58 9.94 -7.36
CA HIS A 309 -5.32 11.11 -6.53
C HIS A 309 -5.67 12.41 -7.26
N LEU A 310 -5.44 12.51 -8.56
CA LEU A 310 -5.84 13.68 -9.35
C LEU A 310 -7.36 13.76 -9.50
N HIS A 311 -8.03 12.64 -9.75
CA HIS A 311 -9.47 12.55 -9.99
C HIS A 311 -10.02 13.63 -10.96
N LEU A 312 -9.27 13.88 -12.03
CA LEU A 312 -9.61 14.82 -13.10
C LEU A 312 -9.52 14.09 -14.43
N ASN A 313 -10.55 14.23 -15.28
CA ASN A 313 -10.56 13.66 -16.62
C ASN A 313 -9.79 14.55 -17.61
N ILE A 314 -8.47 14.61 -17.41
CA ILE A 314 -7.53 15.34 -18.25
C ILE A 314 -6.46 14.41 -18.81
N THR A 315 -5.77 14.85 -19.87
CA THR A 315 -4.66 14.09 -20.44
C THR A 315 -3.43 14.16 -19.53
N THR A 316 -2.99 13.02 -19.01
CA THR A 316 -1.70 12.88 -18.33
C THR A 316 -0.74 12.05 -19.18
N ARG A 317 0.52 12.46 -19.24
CA ARG A 317 1.62 11.69 -19.82
C ARG A 317 2.67 11.45 -18.73
N TYR A 318 3.19 10.23 -18.64
CA TYR A 318 4.28 9.86 -17.74
C TYR A 318 5.19 8.90 -18.48
N LEU A 319 6.47 8.83 -18.10
CA LEU A 319 7.44 7.91 -18.71
C LEU A 319 7.04 6.46 -18.41
N HIS A 320 6.90 5.63 -19.45
CA HIS A 320 6.58 4.22 -19.29
C HIS A 320 7.83 3.39 -19.00
N CYS A 321 7.63 2.30 -18.27
CA CYS A 321 8.63 1.24 -18.05
C CYS A 321 8.10 -0.10 -18.53
N ASP A 322 7.31 -0.08 -19.59
CA ASP A 322 6.81 -1.29 -20.23
C ASP A 322 7.98 -2.04 -20.87
N PRO A 323 8.00 -3.39 -20.84
CA PRO A 323 9.06 -4.17 -21.46
C PRO A 323 9.21 -3.78 -22.94
N PRO A 324 10.41 -3.36 -23.39
CA PRO A 324 10.60 -2.93 -24.77
C PRO A 324 10.53 -4.11 -25.73
N SER A 325 10.37 -3.82 -27.02
CA SER A 325 10.56 -4.83 -28.06
C SER A 325 11.99 -5.36 -28.03
N PRO A 326 12.26 -6.61 -28.46
CA PRO A 326 13.62 -7.12 -28.53
C PRO A 326 14.55 -6.18 -29.32
N GLY A 327 15.61 -5.69 -28.68
CA GLY A 327 16.58 -4.76 -29.28
C GLY A 327 16.27 -3.27 -29.06
N GLU A 328 15.15 -2.93 -28.43
CA GLU A 328 14.83 -1.55 -28.01
C GLU A 328 15.17 -1.34 -26.52
N THR A 329 15.36 -0.07 -26.14
CA THR A 329 15.58 0.33 -24.74
C THR A 329 14.27 0.78 -24.10
N TYR A 330 14.20 0.77 -22.77
CA TYR A 330 13.03 1.29 -22.06
C TYR A 330 12.83 2.77 -22.38
N GLU A 331 11.58 3.20 -22.48
CA GLU A 331 11.26 4.60 -22.78
C GLU A 331 11.85 5.56 -21.73
N SER A 332 11.74 5.21 -20.46
CA SER A 332 12.31 5.97 -19.35
C SER A 332 13.84 6.11 -19.48
N GLU A 333 14.53 5.04 -19.85
CA GLU A 333 15.98 5.04 -20.06
C GLU A 333 16.37 5.91 -21.26
N ALA A 334 15.64 5.79 -22.37
CA ALA A 334 15.83 6.63 -23.55
C ALA A 334 15.66 8.12 -23.23
N PHE A 335 14.66 8.46 -22.40
CA PHE A 335 14.46 9.82 -21.90
C PHE A 335 15.64 10.32 -21.07
N TYR A 336 16.08 9.58 -20.04
CA TYR A 336 17.16 10.03 -19.16
C TYR A 336 18.52 10.11 -19.86
N ASN A 337 18.75 9.30 -20.90
CA ASN A 337 19.94 9.36 -21.74
C ASN A 337 19.99 10.62 -22.63
N ASN A 338 18.84 11.04 -23.20
CA ASN A 338 18.78 12.26 -24.03
C ASN A 338 17.39 12.92 -24.01
N PRO A 339 17.09 13.74 -22.99
CA PRO A 339 15.76 14.34 -22.82
C PRO A 339 15.35 15.24 -24.00
N GLN A 340 16.33 15.91 -24.62
CA GLN A 340 16.13 16.82 -25.75
C GLN A 340 15.68 16.08 -27.02
N ARG A 341 16.27 14.91 -27.28
CA ARG A 341 15.88 14.05 -28.41
C ARG A 341 14.50 13.47 -28.17
N TRP A 342 14.25 12.92 -26.97
CA TRP A 342 12.96 12.36 -26.61
C TRP A 342 11.83 13.40 -26.74
N TRP A 343 12.04 14.61 -26.20
CA TRP A 343 11.05 15.69 -26.26
C TRP A 343 10.69 16.08 -27.69
N ARG A 344 11.68 16.23 -28.57
CA ARG A 344 11.46 16.54 -29.99
C ARG A 344 10.67 15.44 -30.70
N GLN A 345 10.93 14.18 -30.37
CA GLN A 345 10.19 13.05 -30.94
C GLN A 345 8.74 13.06 -30.46
N GLU A 346 8.52 13.15 -29.15
CA GLU A 346 7.20 13.10 -28.51
C GLU A 346 6.31 14.29 -28.91
N TYR A 347 6.86 15.51 -28.96
CA TYR A 347 6.13 16.75 -29.17
C TYR A 347 6.35 17.38 -30.55
N SER A 348 6.88 16.64 -31.53
CA SER A 348 6.95 17.07 -32.93
C SER A 348 5.57 17.33 -33.53
N ALA A 349 4.60 16.46 -33.22
CA ALA A 349 3.24 16.49 -33.75
C ALA A 349 2.16 16.68 -32.66
N ARG A 350 2.56 16.86 -31.40
CA ARG A 350 1.67 16.99 -30.24
C ARG A 350 1.82 18.36 -29.59
N GLN A 351 0.75 18.88 -29.02
CA GLN A 351 0.83 20.09 -28.20
C GLN A 351 1.65 19.82 -26.94
N THR A 352 2.52 20.77 -26.60
CA THR A 352 3.31 20.71 -25.37
C THR A 352 2.41 20.87 -24.13
N PRO A 353 2.76 20.21 -23.02
CA PRO A 353 1.91 20.11 -21.84
C PRO A 353 1.64 21.46 -21.17
N SER A 354 0.54 21.56 -20.42
CA SER A 354 0.25 22.75 -19.61
C SER A 354 1.06 22.79 -18.32
N LEU A 355 1.26 21.62 -17.71
CA LEU A 355 2.06 21.43 -16.50
C LEU A 355 3.14 20.37 -16.72
N ILE A 356 4.33 20.62 -16.20
CA ILE A 356 5.43 19.64 -16.13
C ILE A 356 5.76 19.40 -14.66
N VAL A 357 5.82 18.13 -14.28
CA VAL A 357 6.18 17.67 -12.94
C VAL A 357 7.46 16.85 -13.05
N MET A 358 8.47 17.19 -12.27
CA MET A 358 9.76 16.48 -12.28
C MET A 358 10.45 16.53 -10.93
N PHE A 359 11.44 15.66 -10.74
CA PHE A 359 12.38 15.81 -9.63
C PHE A 359 13.43 16.90 -9.95
N ASP A 360 13.93 17.57 -8.92
CA ASP A 360 14.94 18.62 -9.03
C ASP A 360 16.27 18.15 -9.64
N VAL A 361 16.65 16.89 -9.44
CA VAL A 361 17.83 16.26 -10.08
C VAL A 361 17.80 16.32 -11.61
N LEU A 362 16.61 16.41 -12.23
CA LEU A 362 16.47 16.49 -13.68
C LEU A 362 16.69 17.91 -14.22
N ARG A 363 16.54 18.95 -13.39
CA ARG A 363 16.43 20.35 -13.82
C ARG A 363 17.54 20.79 -14.77
N GLY A 364 18.80 20.53 -14.41
CA GLY A 364 19.96 20.93 -15.22
C GLY A 364 20.03 20.28 -16.60
N ARG A 365 19.41 19.11 -16.80
CA ARG A 365 19.39 18.39 -18.10
C ARG A 365 18.28 18.88 -19.04
N VAL A 366 17.26 19.56 -18.50
CA VAL A 366 16.04 19.94 -19.24
C VAL A 366 15.81 21.45 -19.28
N GLU A 367 16.77 22.29 -18.89
CA GLU A 367 16.60 23.76 -18.85
C GLU A 367 16.10 24.33 -20.18
N ASN A 368 16.64 23.86 -21.31
CA ASN A 368 16.18 24.29 -22.63
C ASN A 368 14.73 23.87 -22.95
N LEU A 369 14.26 22.74 -22.40
CA LEU A 369 12.87 22.29 -22.57
C LEU A 369 11.88 23.12 -21.77
N LEU A 370 12.35 23.73 -20.68
CA LEU A 370 11.56 24.57 -19.79
C LEU A 370 11.48 26.03 -20.27
N GLN A 371 12.06 26.36 -21.42
CA GLN A 371 11.86 27.68 -22.04
C GLN A 371 10.36 27.89 -22.31
N GLY A 372 9.80 28.97 -21.75
CA GLY A 372 8.37 29.24 -21.80
C GLY A 372 7.55 28.60 -20.67
N TYR A 373 8.20 27.99 -19.67
CA TYR A 373 7.56 27.53 -18.44
C TYR A 373 8.06 28.29 -17.22
N LYS A 374 7.17 28.53 -16.26
CA LYS A 374 7.45 29.15 -14.97
C LYS A 374 7.34 28.11 -13.86
N LEU A 375 8.32 28.04 -12.97
CA LEU A 375 8.22 27.25 -11.74
C LEU A 375 7.14 27.85 -10.84
N ILE A 376 6.14 27.05 -10.47
CA ILE A 376 5.03 27.49 -9.61
C ILE A 376 5.03 26.80 -8.24
N TYR A 377 5.55 25.56 -8.14
CA TYR A 377 5.68 24.86 -6.87
C TYR A 377 7.01 24.12 -6.75
N GLU A 378 7.53 24.09 -5.53
CA GLU A 378 8.69 23.32 -5.12
C GLU A 378 8.34 22.60 -3.81
N VAL A 379 8.24 21.27 -3.85
CA VAL A 379 7.73 20.45 -2.75
C VAL A 379 8.83 19.52 -2.24
N PRO A 380 9.21 19.58 -0.95
CA PRO A 380 10.18 18.64 -0.39
C PRO A 380 9.71 17.19 -0.51
N HIS A 381 10.59 16.29 -0.96
CA HIS A 381 10.30 14.89 -1.21
C HIS A 381 11.03 13.96 -0.25
N THR A 382 12.36 13.88 -0.32
CA THR A 382 13.18 12.91 0.44
C THR A 382 14.50 13.54 0.88
N GLN A 383 15.05 13.03 1.98
CA GLN A 383 16.38 13.37 2.49
C GLN A 383 17.48 12.46 1.91
N TYR A 384 17.06 11.40 1.19
CA TYR A 384 17.93 10.40 0.59
C TYR A 384 17.54 10.26 -0.89
N PRO A 385 18.00 11.17 -1.77
CA PRO A 385 17.81 11.02 -3.21
C PRO A 385 18.65 9.85 -3.73
N GLU A 386 18.13 9.15 -4.73
CA GLU A 386 18.82 8.00 -5.35
C GLU A 386 18.53 7.96 -6.86
N GLY A 387 19.59 7.88 -7.66
CA GLY A 387 19.50 7.85 -9.13
C GLY A 387 18.72 9.04 -9.68
N GLU A 388 17.57 8.76 -10.28
CA GLU A 388 16.68 9.74 -10.90
C GLU A 388 15.60 10.30 -9.96
N VAL A 389 15.63 9.92 -8.68
CA VAL A 389 14.76 10.45 -7.63
C VAL A 389 15.49 11.57 -6.87
N GLY A 390 14.92 12.77 -6.90
CA GLY A 390 15.51 13.97 -6.30
C GLY A 390 14.94 14.33 -4.93
N GLU A 391 15.56 15.33 -4.28
CA GLU A 391 15.16 15.81 -2.95
C GLU A 391 13.82 16.55 -2.98
N LYS A 392 13.45 17.11 -4.13
CA LYS A 392 12.26 17.95 -4.29
C LYS A 392 11.50 17.60 -5.57
N VAL A 393 10.18 17.72 -5.51
CA VAL A 393 9.29 17.70 -6.69
C VAL A 393 9.05 19.13 -7.13
N LEU A 394 9.33 19.41 -8.40
CA LEU A 394 9.15 20.71 -9.04
C LEU A 394 7.94 20.66 -9.97
N VAL A 395 7.13 21.72 -9.95
CA VAL A 395 6.00 21.90 -10.87
C VAL A 395 6.18 23.17 -11.68
N PHE A 396 6.19 23.02 -12.99
CA PHE A 396 6.33 24.09 -13.97
C PHE A 396 5.02 24.26 -14.73
N GLN A 397 4.61 25.51 -14.95
CA GLN A 397 3.42 25.87 -15.72
C GLN A 397 3.79 26.63 -16.97
N LYS A 398 3.16 26.29 -18.09
CA LYS A 398 3.39 26.95 -19.37
C LYS A 398 2.90 28.40 -19.33
N ASN A 399 3.73 29.34 -19.78
CA ASN A 399 3.37 30.75 -19.89
C ASN A 399 2.29 30.93 -20.97
N VAL A 400 1.11 31.41 -20.58
CA VAL A 400 -0.04 31.60 -21.49
C VAL A 400 0.11 32.85 -22.38
N GLN A 401 1.09 33.73 -22.11
CA GLN A 401 1.20 35.05 -22.76
C GLN A 401 1.80 35.09 -24.18
N MET A 402 2.25 33.98 -24.79
CA MET A 402 2.78 33.98 -26.17
C MET A 402 1.73 33.56 -27.23
N LYS A 403 0.50 34.05 -27.11
CA LYS A 403 -0.55 33.79 -28.12
C LYS A 403 -1.32 35.02 -28.61
N GLN A 404 -0.97 36.23 -28.16
CA GLN A 404 -1.65 37.45 -28.59
C GLN A 404 -0.83 38.31 -29.58
N THR A 405 0.38 37.92 -29.96
CA THR A 405 1.23 38.70 -30.87
C THR A 405 1.29 38.19 -32.31
N ASP A 406 0.74 37.00 -32.61
CA ASP A 406 0.82 36.40 -33.97
C ASP A 406 -0.49 36.51 -34.78
N GLU A 407 -1.53 37.17 -34.25
CA GLU A 407 -2.77 37.49 -35.00
C GLU A 407 -2.90 38.98 -35.34
N ALA A 408 -1.82 39.75 -35.18
CA ALA A 408 -1.79 41.18 -35.48
C ALA A 408 -0.59 41.55 -36.36
N ILE A 409 -0.42 40.87 -37.51
CA ILE A 409 0.32 41.40 -38.68
C ILE A 409 -0.43 41.00 -39.96
#